data_AF-A0A4V0NFC1-F1
#
_entry.id   AF-A0A4V0NFC1-F1
#
_cell.length_a   1.000
_cell.length_b   1.000
_cell.length_c   1.000
_cell.angle_alpha   90.00
_cell.angle_beta   90.00
_cell.angle_gamma   90.00
#
_symmetry.space_group_name_H-M   'P 1'
#
loop_
_entity.id
_entity.type
_entity.pdbx_description
1 polymer ?
#
loop_
_entity_poly.entity_id
_entity_poly.type
_entity_poly.pdbx_seq_one_letter_code
_entity_poly.pdbx_strand_id
1 'polypeptide(L)'
;MNNTPTDGIDGEDWGRLHVTRACCGAGVCRNFAPELLGEVAPAHWEAMDGDVKRRGPAVLEGTYEEGAFTGVLRQPRSRADFEAARTAVASCPVHALRLKPPAARPRAGELGAPFSTWPRRIEDDVWALGEPARETVGATAYFIERPGGNVLVDLPKPSEAIFRFLEERGGVRWIFLTHGDNTAHHAEFAARFPGCRRILGFADVSARGGEYTAVTTDVEIQLPDRPEPMTLEGAPLADAALAGAELAVLSQPGHTAGSMCLLYRGRFLFTGDHLAYSRRLGQIMAFRLQCWHDWERQTGSVRRLAALAQAGHLRFAWLLPSHGEWHRLDGDGCAPATAGELNRTVAWMERQAPGHVPLARFIPWVQSRARPRGRLARAVRAIGGEGPGSEAWVLPRAARPYLPDHRPEKVNPALMRASLAAASALGAAASVVWLAARAVGAVVKRRP
;
A
#
# COMPACT_ATOMS: atom_id res chain seq x y z
N MET A 1 8.82 -17.56 -47.75
CA MET A 1 7.48 -17.88 -47.24
C MET A 1 7.66 -18.54 -45.90
N ASN A 2 7.45 -17.82 -44.80
CA ASN A 2 7.27 -18.38 -43.46
C ASN A 2 6.28 -17.45 -42.77
N ASN A 3 5.02 -17.90 -42.74
CA ASN A 3 3.90 -17.23 -42.10
C ASN A 3 4.11 -17.28 -40.59
N THR A 4 4.50 -16.15 -40.00
CA THR A 4 4.18 -15.86 -38.60
C THR A 4 2.68 -15.52 -38.55
N PRO A 5 1.89 -16.09 -37.63
CA PRO A 5 0.48 -15.72 -37.51
C PRO A 5 0.42 -14.25 -37.13
N THR A 6 -0.01 -13.40 -38.07
CA THR A 6 -0.53 -12.08 -37.74
C THR A 6 -1.82 -12.33 -36.99
N ASP A 7 -1.79 -12.21 -35.67
CA ASP A 7 -3.00 -12.05 -34.88
C ASP A 7 -3.82 -10.94 -35.53
N GLY A 8 -4.96 -11.32 -36.11
CA GLY A 8 -5.92 -10.39 -36.67
C GLY A 8 -6.40 -9.47 -35.57
N ILE A 9 -5.86 -8.26 -35.52
CA ILE A 9 -6.39 -7.15 -34.73
C ILE A 9 -7.21 -6.30 -35.70
N ASP A 10 -8.41 -6.78 -36.04
CA ASP A 10 -9.53 -5.90 -36.43
C ASP A 10 -10.14 -5.29 -35.16
N GLY A 11 -9.29 -4.70 -34.32
CA GLY A 11 -9.66 -4.00 -33.11
C GLY A 11 -9.13 -2.58 -33.20
N GLU A 12 -10.03 -1.61 -33.14
CA GLU A 12 -9.70 -0.18 -33.04
C GLU A 12 -8.58 0.04 -31.99
N ASP A 13 -7.57 0.84 -32.31
CA ASP A 13 -6.49 1.15 -31.35
C ASP A 13 -7.10 1.95 -30.19
N TRP A 14 -7.06 1.39 -28.98
CA TRP A 14 -7.53 2.03 -27.75
C TRP A 14 -6.37 2.47 -26.83
N GLY A 15 -5.15 2.55 -27.38
CA GLY A 15 -3.96 3.01 -26.65
C GLY A 15 -3.07 1.88 -26.15
N ARG A 16 -1.99 2.27 -25.44
CA ARG A 16 -0.99 1.34 -24.91
C ARG A 16 -0.59 1.71 -23.48
N LEU A 17 -0.78 0.78 -22.55
CA LEU A 17 -0.25 0.82 -21.21
C LEU A 17 1.21 0.37 -21.18
N HIS A 18 2.00 1.02 -20.34
CA HIS A 18 3.34 0.63 -19.98
C HIS A 18 3.62 0.99 -18.52
N VAL A 19 4.34 0.13 -17.77
CA VAL A 19 4.67 0.37 -16.36
C VAL A 19 6.16 0.58 -16.16
N THR A 20 6.55 1.74 -15.66
CA THR A 20 7.97 2.06 -15.39
C THR A 20 8.43 1.49 -14.05
N ARG A 21 9.75 1.44 -13.86
CA ARG A 21 10.40 0.97 -12.62
C ARG A 21 10.11 1.86 -11.40
N ALA A 22 9.51 3.03 -11.59
CA ALA A 22 9.01 3.85 -10.49
C ALA A 22 7.95 3.13 -9.65
N CYS A 23 7.31 2.08 -10.20
CA CYS A 23 6.33 1.26 -9.49
C CYS A 23 6.93 0.72 -8.18
N CYS A 24 6.24 0.96 -7.07
CA CYS A 24 6.68 0.64 -5.71
C CYS A 24 5.86 -0.48 -5.04
N GLY A 25 4.91 -1.08 -5.75
CA GLY A 25 4.08 -2.18 -5.23
C GLY A 25 2.80 -1.78 -4.51
N ALA A 26 2.40 -0.51 -4.51
CA ALA A 26 1.13 -0.04 -3.91
C ALA A 26 -0.10 -0.81 -4.44
N GLY A 27 -0.08 -1.25 -5.71
CA GLY A 27 -1.02 -2.24 -6.22
C GLY A 27 -2.45 -1.78 -6.48
N VAL A 28 -2.87 -0.60 -6.01
CA VAL A 28 -4.26 -0.09 -6.09
C VAL A 28 -4.76 0.07 -7.52
N CYS A 29 -3.87 0.43 -8.45
CA CYS A 29 -4.18 0.52 -9.89
C CYS A 29 -4.82 -0.75 -10.46
N ARG A 30 -4.54 -1.92 -9.87
CA ARG A 30 -5.14 -3.21 -10.26
C ARG A 30 -6.63 -3.32 -9.91
N ASN A 31 -7.14 -2.56 -8.94
CA ASN A 31 -8.59 -2.49 -8.68
C ASN A 31 -9.30 -1.56 -9.67
N PHE A 32 -8.61 -0.53 -10.17
CA PHE A 32 -9.15 0.40 -11.17
C PHE A 32 -9.21 -0.20 -12.58
N ALA A 33 -8.26 -1.07 -12.92
CA ALA A 33 -8.21 -1.77 -14.21
C ALA A 33 -7.80 -3.25 -14.05
N PRO A 34 -8.65 -4.09 -13.41
CA PRO A 34 -8.31 -5.47 -13.05
C PRO A 34 -8.03 -6.38 -14.25
N GLU A 35 -8.68 -6.11 -15.38
CA GLU A 35 -8.49 -6.84 -16.64
C GLU A 35 -7.23 -6.44 -17.40
N LEU A 36 -6.61 -5.30 -17.05
CA LEU A 36 -5.48 -4.72 -17.78
C LEU A 36 -4.17 -4.82 -17.02
N LEU A 37 -4.20 -4.83 -15.69
CA LEU A 37 -3.02 -4.73 -14.84
C LEU A 37 -2.94 -5.93 -13.91
N GLY A 38 -1.72 -6.41 -13.64
CA GLY A 38 -1.47 -7.58 -12.79
C GLY A 38 -0.15 -7.46 -12.03
N GLU A 39 0.05 -8.37 -11.07
CA GLU A 39 1.27 -8.43 -10.26
C GLU A 39 2.46 -8.93 -11.08
N VAL A 40 3.63 -8.32 -10.90
CA VAL A 40 4.91 -8.84 -11.40
C VAL A 40 5.58 -9.61 -10.28
N ALA A 41 6.02 -10.84 -10.56
CA ALA A 41 6.72 -11.67 -9.58
C ALA A 41 8.12 -11.08 -9.23
N PRO A 42 8.57 -11.17 -7.96
CA PRO A 42 9.94 -10.86 -7.58
C PRO A 42 10.98 -11.71 -8.33
N ALA A 43 12.26 -11.35 -8.40
CA ALA A 43 13.25 -12.16 -9.15
C ALA A 43 13.62 -13.51 -8.49
N HIS A 44 13.52 -13.64 -7.16
CA HIS A 44 13.99 -14.83 -6.39
C HIS A 44 12.84 -15.59 -5.71
N TRP A 45 11.69 -15.64 -6.38
CA TRP A 45 10.39 -15.92 -5.78
C TRP A 45 10.06 -17.40 -5.56
N GLU A 46 10.69 -18.34 -6.27
CA GLU A 46 10.43 -19.79 -6.10
C GLU A 46 10.76 -20.29 -4.68
N ALA A 47 11.79 -19.72 -4.05
CA ALA A 47 12.14 -20.04 -2.66
C ALA A 47 11.20 -19.40 -1.62
N MET A 48 10.57 -18.26 -1.93
CA MET A 48 9.71 -17.51 -1.01
C MET A 48 8.27 -18.03 -0.98
N ASP A 49 7.79 -18.53 -2.11
CA ASP A 49 6.41 -19.00 -2.27
C ASP A 49 6.21 -20.42 -1.75
N GLY A 50 7.24 -21.27 -1.78
CA GLY A 50 7.12 -22.69 -1.44
C GLY A 50 6.16 -23.41 -2.39
N ASP A 51 5.23 -24.21 -1.86
CA ASP A 51 4.27 -25.00 -2.65
C ASP A 51 3.09 -24.18 -3.23
N VAL A 52 3.10 -22.85 -3.09
CA VAL A 52 2.02 -22.01 -3.64
C VAL A 52 2.09 -22.07 -5.18
N LYS A 53 1.22 -22.90 -5.77
CA LYS A 53 1.09 -23.04 -7.22
C LYS A 53 0.78 -21.67 -7.84
N ARG A 54 1.52 -21.28 -8.89
CA ARG A 54 1.24 -20.08 -9.71
C ARG A 54 -0.21 -20.18 -10.21
N ARG A 55 -1.08 -19.26 -9.77
CA ARG A 55 -2.49 -19.23 -10.21
C ARG A 55 -2.87 -17.93 -10.90
N GLY A 56 -2.03 -16.90 -10.83
CA GLY A 56 -2.32 -15.61 -11.44
C GLY A 56 -2.04 -15.53 -12.95
N PRO A 57 -2.70 -14.59 -13.64
CA PRO A 57 -2.47 -14.34 -15.05
C PRO A 57 -1.07 -13.78 -15.29
N ALA A 58 -0.42 -14.23 -16.36
CA ALA A 58 0.88 -13.73 -16.76
C ALA A 58 0.77 -12.29 -17.30
N VAL A 59 1.74 -11.45 -16.95
CA VAL A 59 1.89 -10.11 -17.52
C VAL A 59 2.62 -10.19 -18.88
N LEU A 60 2.28 -9.28 -19.79
CA LEU A 60 2.87 -9.17 -21.12
C LEU A 60 4.30 -8.66 -21.04
N GLU A 61 5.25 -9.42 -21.59
CA GLU A 61 6.63 -9.00 -21.72
C GLU A 61 6.76 -7.70 -22.54
N GLY A 62 7.77 -6.88 -22.23
CA GLY A 62 8.00 -5.59 -22.89
C GLY A 62 7.02 -4.47 -22.52
N THR A 63 6.00 -4.76 -21.70
CA THR A 63 5.03 -3.74 -21.23
C THR A 63 5.35 -3.15 -19.86
N TYR A 64 6.46 -3.57 -19.25
CA TYR A 64 6.95 -3.02 -17.99
C TYR A 64 8.48 -3.03 -17.95
N GLU A 65 9.06 -2.09 -17.20
CA GLU A 65 10.50 -2.04 -16.92
C GLU A 65 10.86 -3.04 -15.81
N GLU A 66 12.05 -3.64 -15.89
CA GLU A 66 12.60 -4.49 -14.84
C GLU A 66 12.57 -3.76 -13.49
N GLY A 67 12.06 -4.44 -12.46
CA GLY A 67 11.86 -3.88 -11.12
C GLY A 67 10.44 -3.40 -10.85
N ALA A 68 9.60 -3.21 -11.86
CA ALA A 68 8.20 -2.86 -11.62
C ALA A 68 7.45 -3.99 -10.88
N PHE A 69 6.58 -3.65 -9.93
CA PHE A 69 5.73 -4.60 -9.18
C PHE A 69 4.38 -4.85 -9.86
N THR A 70 4.06 -4.06 -10.88
CA THR A 70 2.83 -4.18 -11.68
C THR A 70 3.22 -4.23 -13.15
N GLY A 71 2.53 -5.08 -13.91
CA GLY A 71 2.68 -5.24 -15.35
C GLY A 71 1.32 -5.21 -16.03
N VAL A 72 1.32 -5.22 -17.37
CA VAL A 72 0.10 -5.20 -18.18
C VAL A 72 -0.31 -6.63 -18.50
N LEU A 73 -1.51 -7.06 -18.12
CA LEU A 73 -2.08 -8.36 -18.50
C LEU A 73 -2.53 -8.38 -19.95
N ARG A 74 -3.13 -7.27 -20.39
CA ARG A 74 -3.67 -7.06 -21.73
C ARG A 74 -3.75 -5.57 -22.04
N GLN A 75 -3.46 -5.19 -23.27
CA GLN A 75 -3.62 -3.81 -23.72
C GLN A 75 -5.11 -3.43 -23.87
N PRO A 76 -5.48 -2.14 -23.74
CA PRO A 76 -6.85 -1.68 -23.96
C PRO A 76 -7.39 -2.07 -25.35
N ARG A 77 -8.64 -2.53 -25.42
CA ARG A 77 -9.33 -2.95 -26.65
C ARG A 77 -10.73 -2.33 -26.81
N SER A 78 -11.13 -1.46 -25.89
CA SER A 78 -12.43 -0.80 -25.89
C SER A 78 -12.38 0.56 -25.21
N ARG A 79 -13.44 1.35 -25.37
CA ARG A 79 -13.63 2.59 -24.61
C ARG A 79 -13.58 2.36 -23.11
N ALA A 80 -14.24 1.31 -22.62
CA ALA A 80 -14.26 0.96 -21.21
C ALA A 80 -12.86 0.61 -20.68
N ASP A 81 -12.06 -0.14 -21.47
CA ASP A 81 -10.67 -0.42 -21.12
C ASP A 81 -9.85 0.89 -21.06
N PHE A 82 -10.04 1.79 -22.01
CA PHE A 82 -9.30 3.06 -22.04
C PHE A 82 -9.68 3.96 -20.87
N GLU A 83 -10.96 4.04 -20.49
CA GLU A 83 -11.44 4.76 -19.31
C GLU A 83 -10.85 4.17 -18.02
N ALA A 84 -10.89 2.83 -17.85
CA ALA A 84 -10.27 2.14 -16.72
C ALA A 84 -8.76 2.38 -16.64
N ALA A 85 -8.07 2.32 -17.78
CA ALA A 85 -6.64 2.63 -17.89
C ALA A 85 -6.34 4.08 -17.47
N ARG A 86 -7.17 5.05 -17.87
CA ARG A 86 -7.04 6.46 -17.44
C ARG A 86 -7.19 6.60 -15.93
N THR A 87 -8.18 5.95 -15.32
CA THR A 87 -8.37 5.94 -13.86
C THR A 87 -7.17 5.32 -13.16
N ALA A 88 -6.69 4.16 -13.62
CA ALA A 88 -5.53 3.49 -13.03
C ALA A 88 -4.22 4.28 -13.14
N VAL A 89 -4.02 5.03 -14.24
CA VAL A 89 -2.89 5.96 -14.38
C VAL A 89 -3.01 7.12 -13.40
N ALA A 90 -4.20 7.72 -13.32
CA ALA A 90 -4.47 8.85 -12.42
C ALA A 90 -4.35 8.46 -10.93
N SER A 91 -4.65 7.21 -10.58
CA SER A 91 -4.52 6.70 -9.22
C SER A 91 -3.08 6.41 -8.78
N CYS A 92 -2.10 6.46 -9.69
CA CYS A 92 -0.74 6.02 -9.39
C CYS A 92 0.06 7.09 -8.63
N PRO A 93 0.41 6.88 -7.35
CA PRO A 93 1.01 7.90 -6.48
C PRO A 93 2.41 8.35 -6.91
N VAL A 94 3.12 7.45 -7.59
CA VAL A 94 4.50 7.62 -8.05
C VAL A 94 4.60 7.80 -9.56
N HIS A 95 3.44 7.95 -10.23
CA HIS A 95 3.33 8.05 -11.68
C HIS A 95 4.14 6.96 -12.40
N ALA A 96 3.98 5.70 -12.00
CA ALA A 96 4.66 4.59 -12.65
C ALA A 96 3.99 4.16 -13.95
N LEU A 97 2.66 4.26 -14.02
CA LEU A 97 1.89 3.87 -15.19
C LEU A 97 1.94 4.96 -16.27
N ARG A 98 2.05 4.53 -17.53
CA ARG A 98 2.03 5.36 -18.74
C ARG A 98 0.94 4.83 -19.64
N LEU A 99 0.07 5.71 -20.12
CA LEU A 99 -0.93 5.39 -21.14
C LEU A 99 -0.65 6.25 -22.37
N LYS A 100 -0.16 5.62 -23.43
CA LYS A 100 -0.11 6.24 -24.76
C LYS A 100 -1.56 6.27 -25.29
N PRO A 101 -2.07 7.44 -25.69
CA PRO A 101 -3.42 7.54 -26.23
C PRO A 101 -3.52 6.81 -27.59
N PRO A 102 -4.74 6.39 -27.98
CA PRO A 102 -4.99 5.83 -29.30
C PRO A 102 -4.66 6.82 -30.43
N ALA A 103 -4.43 6.30 -31.64
CA ALA A 103 -4.22 7.12 -32.83
C ALA A 103 -5.42 8.05 -33.10
N ALA A 104 -6.64 7.50 -33.06
CA ALA A 104 -7.87 8.28 -33.07
C ALA A 104 -8.15 8.81 -31.66
N ARG A 105 -7.70 10.03 -31.38
CA ARG A 105 -7.91 10.62 -30.05
C ARG A 105 -9.38 10.98 -29.83
N PRO A 106 -9.97 10.60 -28.68
CA PRO A 106 -11.26 11.11 -28.26
C PRO A 106 -11.26 12.64 -28.24
N ARG A 107 -12.40 13.26 -28.58
CA ARG A 107 -12.53 14.72 -28.58
C ARG A 107 -12.33 15.27 -27.17
N ALA A 108 -11.87 16.53 -27.08
CA ALA A 108 -11.74 17.21 -25.79
C ALA A 108 -13.09 17.20 -25.05
N GLY A 109 -13.09 16.78 -23.80
CA GLY A 109 -14.30 16.67 -22.96
C GLY A 109 -15.10 15.37 -23.15
N GLU A 110 -14.83 14.56 -24.18
CA GLU A 110 -15.65 13.38 -24.51
C GLU A 110 -15.63 12.28 -23.42
N LEU A 111 -14.51 12.13 -22.72
CA LEU A 111 -14.31 11.08 -21.71
C LEU A 111 -14.37 11.59 -20.25
N GLY A 112 -14.63 12.88 -20.04
CA GLY A 112 -14.63 13.50 -18.70
C GLY A 112 -13.31 13.34 -17.92
N ALA A 113 -13.35 13.62 -16.60
CA ALA A 113 -12.23 13.40 -15.69
C ALA A 113 -12.02 11.88 -15.42
N PRO A 114 -10.78 11.42 -15.12
CA PRO A 114 -10.49 10.00 -14.90
C PRO A 114 -11.32 9.31 -13.80
N PHE A 115 -11.81 10.07 -12.81
CA PHE A 115 -12.63 9.58 -11.70
C PHE A 115 -14.11 9.97 -11.83
N SER A 116 -14.58 10.36 -13.02
CA SER A 116 -15.97 10.81 -13.24
C SER A 116 -17.03 9.75 -12.92
N THR A 117 -16.69 8.47 -12.95
CA THR A 117 -17.57 7.35 -12.59
C THR A 117 -17.37 6.87 -11.15
N TRP A 118 -16.67 7.65 -10.31
CA TRP A 118 -16.39 7.34 -8.91
C TRP A 118 -17.03 8.39 -7.98
N PRO A 119 -17.40 8.04 -6.74
CA PRO A 119 -17.29 6.73 -6.05
C PRO A 119 -18.07 5.58 -6.70
N ARG A 120 -17.64 4.33 -6.46
CA ARG A 120 -18.31 3.12 -6.97
C ARG A 120 -18.78 2.22 -5.83
N ARG A 121 -20.02 1.74 -5.93
CA ARG A 121 -20.56 0.76 -4.98
C ARG A 121 -19.83 -0.58 -5.18
N ILE A 122 -19.35 -1.17 -4.09
CA ILE A 122 -18.76 -2.51 -4.08
C ILE A 122 -19.90 -3.53 -4.02
N GLU A 123 -20.62 -3.53 -2.91
CA GLU A 123 -21.77 -4.39 -2.64
C GLU A 123 -22.52 -3.79 -1.43
N ASP A 124 -23.82 -4.03 -1.34
CA ASP A 124 -24.69 -3.50 -0.28
C ASP A 124 -24.43 -2.00 -0.04
N ASP A 125 -24.20 -1.61 1.20
CA ASP A 125 -24.01 -0.23 1.64
C ASP A 125 -22.54 0.25 1.57
N VAL A 126 -21.65 -0.52 0.94
CA VAL A 126 -20.20 -0.25 0.90
C VAL A 126 -19.80 0.34 -0.45
N TRP A 127 -19.07 1.45 -0.40
CA TRP A 127 -18.54 2.17 -1.54
C TRP A 127 -17.01 2.26 -1.49
N ALA A 128 -16.35 2.06 -2.62
CA ALA A 128 -14.98 2.50 -2.83
C ALA A 128 -14.98 3.95 -3.33
N LEU A 129 -14.21 4.80 -2.67
CA LEU A 129 -14.15 6.23 -2.98
C LEU A 129 -13.19 6.52 -4.13
N GLY A 130 -13.27 7.74 -4.65
CA GLY A 130 -12.61 8.17 -5.89
C GLY A 130 -11.10 8.33 -5.78
N GLU A 131 -10.57 9.46 -6.30
CA GLU A 131 -9.13 9.67 -6.46
C GLU A 131 -8.35 9.42 -5.15
N PRO A 132 -7.42 8.44 -5.12
CA PRO A 132 -6.57 8.23 -3.95
C PRO A 132 -5.64 9.42 -3.69
N ALA A 133 -5.34 9.71 -2.43
CA ALA A 133 -4.41 10.76 -2.06
C ALA A 133 -2.95 10.32 -2.29
N ARG A 134 -2.10 11.25 -2.73
CA ARG A 134 -0.67 10.96 -2.92
C ARG A 134 0.04 10.82 -1.57
N GLU A 135 -0.42 11.56 -0.58
CA GLU A 135 0.09 11.61 0.79
C GLU A 135 -0.07 10.27 1.51
N THR A 136 -1.05 9.45 1.10
CA THR A 136 -1.28 8.08 1.58
C THR A 136 -0.78 7.03 0.59
N VAL A 137 0.12 7.40 -0.33
CA VAL A 137 0.68 6.50 -1.37
C VAL A 137 -0.41 5.82 -2.22
N GLY A 138 -1.54 6.51 -2.41
CA GLY A 138 -2.64 6.02 -3.23
C GLY A 138 -3.53 5.00 -2.54
N ALA A 139 -3.61 5.03 -1.20
CA ALA A 139 -4.54 4.22 -0.42
C ALA A 139 -5.99 4.38 -0.90
N THR A 140 -6.67 3.25 -1.02
CA THR A 140 -8.12 3.19 -1.25
C THR A 140 -8.85 3.55 0.02
N ALA A 141 -9.82 4.46 -0.08
CA ALA A 141 -10.74 4.78 1.01
C ALA A 141 -12.13 4.24 0.73
N TYR A 142 -12.88 3.95 1.79
CA TYR A 142 -14.21 3.35 1.69
C TYR A 142 -15.24 4.15 2.48
N PHE A 143 -16.50 4.07 2.04
CA PHE A 143 -17.64 4.65 2.74
C PHE A 143 -18.69 3.58 3.01
N ILE A 144 -19.14 3.50 4.26
CA ILE A 144 -20.20 2.60 4.70
C ILE A 144 -21.41 3.45 5.04
N GLU A 145 -22.45 3.33 4.23
CA GLU A 145 -23.73 4.02 4.41
C GLU A 145 -24.58 3.25 5.42
N ARG A 146 -25.05 3.88 6.50
CA ARG A 146 -25.83 3.16 7.54
C ARG A 146 -26.71 4.06 8.40
N PRO A 147 -27.90 3.58 8.82
CA PRO A 147 -28.79 4.33 9.72
C PRO A 147 -28.14 4.74 11.05
N GLY A 148 -27.21 3.92 11.56
CA GLY A 148 -26.44 4.21 12.78
C GLY A 148 -25.35 5.28 12.62
N GLY A 149 -25.31 5.97 11.48
CA GLY A 149 -24.32 6.98 11.13
C GLY A 149 -23.15 6.41 10.34
N ASN A 150 -22.87 7.06 9.21
CA ASN A 150 -21.94 6.57 8.20
C ASN A 150 -20.49 6.53 8.69
N VAL A 151 -19.72 5.61 8.13
CA VAL A 151 -18.30 5.40 8.45
C VAL A 151 -17.46 5.66 7.20
N LEU A 152 -16.47 6.52 7.32
CA LEU A 152 -15.41 6.73 6.36
C LEU A 152 -14.19 5.93 6.82
N VAL A 153 -13.76 4.93 6.05
CA VAL A 153 -12.61 4.06 6.36
C VAL A 153 -11.44 4.52 5.52
N ASP A 154 -10.40 5.03 6.18
CA ASP A 154 -9.32 5.82 5.58
C ASP A 154 -9.87 6.99 4.73
N LEU A 155 -8.99 7.74 4.03
CA LEU A 155 -9.37 9.02 3.42
C LEU A 155 -8.94 9.12 1.96
N PRO A 156 -9.85 9.46 1.03
CA PRO A 156 -9.48 9.74 -0.35
C PRO A 156 -8.85 11.13 -0.44
N LYS A 157 -8.41 11.52 -1.64
CA LYS A 157 -8.02 12.90 -1.90
C LYS A 157 -9.23 13.84 -1.68
N PRO A 158 -9.10 14.88 -0.85
CA PRO A 158 -10.15 15.87 -0.66
C PRO A 158 -10.59 16.52 -1.98
N SER A 159 -11.90 16.63 -2.17
CA SER A 159 -12.49 17.37 -3.28
C SER A 159 -13.95 17.68 -3.00
N GLU A 160 -14.46 18.78 -3.56
CA GLU A 160 -15.88 19.15 -3.47
C GLU A 160 -16.81 18.06 -4.00
N ALA A 161 -16.38 17.30 -5.01
CA ALA A 161 -17.17 16.18 -5.53
C ALA A 161 -17.34 15.06 -4.48
N ILE A 162 -16.27 14.72 -3.76
CA ILE A 162 -16.32 13.74 -2.66
C ILE A 162 -17.12 14.28 -1.48
N PHE A 163 -16.92 15.54 -1.08
CA PHE A 163 -17.67 16.12 0.03
C PHE A 163 -19.16 16.15 -0.25
N ARG A 164 -19.57 16.61 -1.44
CA ARG A 164 -20.99 16.59 -1.85
C ARG A 164 -21.55 15.17 -1.86
N PHE A 165 -20.82 14.20 -2.42
CA PHE A 165 -21.24 12.80 -2.41
C PHE A 165 -21.52 12.28 -0.99
N LEU A 166 -20.67 12.61 -0.02
CA LEU A 166 -20.84 12.20 1.37
C LEU A 166 -22.01 12.93 2.05
N GLU A 167 -22.17 14.23 1.81
CA GLU A 167 -23.29 15.03 2.36
C GLU A 167 -24.66 14.56 1.86
N GLU A 168 -24.79 14.32 0.56
CA GLU A 168 -26.02 13.83 -0.07
C GLU A 168 -26.45 12.46 0.51
N ARG A 169 -25.54 11.73 1.17
CA ARG A 169 -25.77 10.44 1.83
C ARG A 169 -25.89 10.54 3.34
N GLY A 170 -26.08 11.74 3.89
CA GLY A 170 -26.26 11.95 5.33
C GLY A 170 -24.97 12.24 6.10
N GLY A 171 -23.89 12.60 5.41
CA GLY A 171 -22.63 13.03 6.01
C GLY A 171 -21.80 11.88 6.60
N VAL A 172 -20.85 12.21 7.48
CA VAL A 172 -19.93 11.25 8.10
C VAL A 172 -20.04 11.35 9.62
N ARG A 173 -20.32 10.23 10.30
CA ARG A 173 -20.32 10.17 11.77
C ARG A 173 -18.97 9.69 12.32
N TRP A 174 -18.33 8.77 11.60
CA TRP A 174 -17.10 8.13 12.03
C TRP A 174 -16.04 8.21 10.94
N ILE A 175 -14.81 8.57 11.31
CA ILE A 175 -13.63 8.44 10.47
C ILE A 175 -12.74 7.37 11.11
N PHE A 176 -12.71 6.19 10.52
CA PHE A 176 -11.89 5.07 10.99
C PHE A 176 -10.57 5.06 10.22
N LEU A 177 -9.48 5.45 10.89
CA LEU A 177 -8.12 5.43 10.34
C LEU A 177 -7.49 4.10 10.69
N THR A 178 -7.24 3.27 9.68
CA THR A 178 -6.79 1.89 9.87
C THR A 178 -5.39 1.81 10.48
N HIS A 179 -4.51 2.77 10.16
CA HIS A 179 -3.15 2.84 10.64
C HIS A 179 -2.48 4.22 10.37
N GLY A 180 -1.32 4.45 10.99
CA GLY A 180 -0.66 5.76 11.07
C GLY A 180 -0.25 6.43 9.75
N ASP A 181 0.11 5.67 8.71
CA ASP A 181 0.50 6.21 7.39
C ASP A 181 -0.69 6.42 6.42
N ASN A 182 -1.92 6.12 6.86
CA ASN A 182 -3.16 6.48 6.15
C ASN A 182 -3.93 7.64 6.82
N THR A 183 -3.23 8.49 7.58
CA THR A 183 -3.84 9.56 8.38
C THR A 183 -3.91 10.91 7.69
N ALA A 184 -3.34 11.07 6.49
CA ALA A 184 -3.40 12.34 5.78
C ALA A 184 -4.84 12.81 5.53
N HIS A 185 -5.07 14.12 5.56
CA HIS A 185 -6.37 14.77 5.35
C HIS A 185 -7.42 14.59 6.47
N HIS A 186 -7.10 13.90 7.57
CA HIS A 186 -8.06 13.63 8.65
C HIS A 186 -8.66 14.89 9.28
N ALA A 187 -7.85 15.93 9.48
CA ALA A 187 -8.31 17.21 10.00
C ALA A 187 -9.23 17.96 9.01
N GLU A 188 -8.96 17.86 7.71
CA GLU A 188 -9.78 18.50 6.66
C GLU A 188 -11.17 17.87 6.58
N PHE A 189 -11.25 16.53 6.60
CA PHE A 189 -12.53 15.83 6.66
C PHE A 189 -13.27 16.09 7.98
N ALA A 190 -12.59 16.16 9.12
CA ALA A 190 -13.21 16.49 10.40
C ALA A 190 -13.78 17.91 10.43
N ALA A 191 -13.07 18.87 9.82
CA ALA A 191 -13.57 20.23 9.64
C ALA A 191 -14.79 20.29 8.71
N ARG A 192 -14.82 19.46 7.66
CA ARG A 192 -15.94 19.38 6.71
C ARG A 192 -17.19 18.74 7.29
N PHE A 193 -17.04 17.81 8.22
CA PHE A 193 -18.12 17.09 8.91
C PHE A 193 -18.05 17.31 10.43
N PRO A 194 -18.47 18.49 10.93
CA PRO A 194 -18.44 18.80 12.35
C PRO A 194 -19.23 17.75 13.18
N GLY A 195 -18.63 17.30 14.27
CA GLY A 195 -19.23 16.28 15.14
C GLY A 195 -18.93 14.83 14.73
N CYS A 196 -18.28 14.61 13.58
CA CYS A 196 -17.69 13.30 13.31
C CYS A 196 -16.58 13.00 14.34
N ARG A 197 -16.36 11.72 14.61
CA ARG A 197 -15.31 11.26 15.54
C ARG A 197 -14.29 10.45 14.78
N ARG A 198 -13.02 10.85 14.85
CA ARG A 198 -11.89 10.11 14.29
C ARG A 198 -11.46 9.02 15.28
N ILE A 199 -11.04 7.90 14.72
CA ILE A 199 -10.65 6.69 15.44
C ILE A 199 -9.29 6.26 14.89
N LEU A 200 -8.33 6.02 15.77
CA LEU A 200 -6.99 5.53 15.43
C LEU A 200 -6.49 4.62 16.56
N GLY A 201 -5.63 3.64 16.25
CA GLY A 201 -4.96 2.86 17.26
C GLY A 201 -3.98 3.74 18.06
N PHE A 202 -4.03 3.68 19.39
CA PHE A 202 -3.24 4.52 20.29
C PHE A 202 -1.73 4.46 19.97
N ALA A 203 -1.23 3.29 19.59
CA ALA A 203 0.18 3.10 19.25
C ALA A 203 0.62 3.79 17.94
N ASP A 204 -0.32 4.26 17.11
CA ASP A 204 -0.08 5.04 15.90
C ASP A 204 -0.37 6.54 16.08
N VAL A 205 -0.78 6.98 17.28
CA VAL A 205 -0.96 8.40 17.58
C VAL A 205 0.38 9.11 17.56
N SER A 206 0.50 10.16 16.76
CA SER A 206 1.76 10.88 16.56
C SER A 206 1.62 12.36 16.87
N ALA A 207 2.54 12.88 17.68
CA ALA A 207 2.73 14.31 17.91
C ALA A 207 3.57 14.99 16.82
N ARG A 208 4.07 14.22 15.84
CA ARG A 208 4.93 14.72 14.75
C ARG A 208 4.37 14.30 13.40
N GLY A 209 4.17 15.28 12.54
CA GLY A 209 3.88 15.05 11.13
C GLY A 209 5.16 14.73 10.34
N GLY A 210 4.99 14.05 9.21
CA GLY A 210 6.00 13.76 8.21
C GLY A 210 5.39 13.78 6.80
N GLU A 211 6.17 13.36 5.79
CA GLU A 211 5.68 13.29 4.40
C GLU A 211 4.50 12.32 4.23
N TYR A 212 4.42 11.28 5.08
CA TYR A 212 3.42 10.21 5.00
C TYR A 212 2.66 9.99 6.32
N THR A 213 2.84 10.85 7.33
CA THR A 213 2.17 10.72 8.63
C THR A 213 1.65 12.08 9.08
N ALA A 214 0.42 12.15 9.58
CA ALA A 214 -0.14 13.37 10.14
C ALA A 214 0.14 13.49 11.65
N VAL A 215 -0.01 14.70 12.19
CA VAL A 215 -0.20 14.87 13.64
C VAL A 215 -1.62 14.38 13.97
N THR A 216 -1.74 13.50 14.95
CA THR A 216 -3.01 12.81 15.29
C THR A 216 -3.31 12.81 16.79
N THR A 217 -2.58 13.62 17.58
CA THR A 217 -2.82 13.76 19.03
C THR A 217 -4.21 14.28 19.38
N ASP A 218 -4.88 14.93 18.42
CA ASP A 218 -6.23 15.50 18.54
C ASP A 218 -7.35 14.53 18.11
N VAL A 219 -7.01 13.30 17.68
CA VAL A 219 -8.00 12.27 17.32
C VAL A 219 -8.86 11.91 18.53
N GLU A 220 -10.19 11.91 18.35
CA GLU A 220 -11.18 11.81 19.43
C GLU A 220 -11.21 10.45 20.13
N ILE A 221 -10.91 9.36 19.40
CA ILE A 221 -10.87 8.01 19.94
C ILE A 221 -9.54 7.35 19.62
N GLN A 222 -8.77 7.06 20.66
CA GLN A 222 -7.49 6.39 20.56
C GLN A 222 -7.63 4.99 21.16
N LEU A 223 -7.78 3.98 20.29
CA LEU A 223 -8.11 2.63 20.70
C LEU A 223 -6.86 1.88 21.20
N PRO A 224 -6.92 1.16 22.33
CA PRO A 224 -5.78 0.40 22.82
C PRO A 224 -5.52 -0.83 21.95
N ASP A 225 -4.27 -1.31 21.96
CA ASP A 225 -3.97 -2.64 21.42
C ASP A 225 -4.42 -3.71 22.42
N ARG A 226 -5.36 -4.57 22.00
CA ARG A 226 -5.85 -5.70 22.80
C ARG A 226 -6.33 -6.83 21.89
N PRO A 227 -6.31 -8.09 22.37
CA PRO A 227 -6.71 -9.23 21.57
C PRO A 227 -8.23 -9.31 21.34
N GLU A 228 -9.05 -8.84 22.28
CA GLU A 228 -10.50 -8.90 22.19
C GLU A 228 -11.03 -7.89 21.13
N PRO A 229 -12.04 -8.26 20.33
CA PRO A 229 -12.73 -7.31 19.46
C PRO A 229 -13.35 -6.17 20.25
N MET A 230 -13.53 -5.02 19.60
CA MET A 230 -14.06 -3.80 20.24
C MET A 230 -15.16 -3.15 19.41
N THR A 231 -15.99 -2.32 20.04
CA THR A 231 -16.80 -1.33 19.33
C THR A 231 -15.92 -0.20 18.78
N LEU A 232 -16.49 0.67 17.95
CA LEU A 232 -15.79 1.88 17.48
C LEU A 232 -15.32 2.78 18.63
N GLU A 233 -16.02 2.75 19.77
CA GLU A 233 -15.70 3.50 20.98
C GLU A 233 -14.77 2.73 21.95
N GLY A 234 -14.32 1.53 21.60
CA GLY A 234 -13.34 0.77 22.41
C GLY A 234 -13.94 -0.07 23.53
N ALA A 235 -15.27 -0.21 23.59
CA ALA A 235 -15.89 -1.16 24.50
C ALA A 235 -15.58 -2.59 24.02
N PRO A 236 -15.13 -3.50 24.91
CA PRO A 236 -14.82 -4.87 24.51
C PRO A 236 -16.08 -5.61 24.08
N LEU A 237 -15.93 -6.45 23.06
CA LEU A 237 -16.93 -7.39 22.58
C LEU A 237 -16.43 -8.81 22.87
N ALA A 238 -17.33 -9.68 23.31
CA ALA A 238 -17.02 -11.10 23.37
C ALA A 238 -16.82 -11.66 21.95
N ASP A 239 -15.87 -12.59 21.78
CA ASP A 239 -15.58 -13.20 20.47
C ASP A 239 -16.84 -13.77 19.81
N ALA A 240 -17.69 -14.45 20.58
CA ALA A 240 -18.95 -15.02 20.09
C ALA A 240 -19.94 -13.99 19.54
N ALA A 241 -19.83 -12.71 19.91
CA ALA A 241 -20.67 -11.64 19.38
C ALA A 241 -20.15 -11.08 18.04
N LEU A 242 -18.91 -11.39 17.65
CA LEU A 242 -18.25 -10.78 16.48
C LEU A 242 -19.00 -11.02 15.17
N ALA A 243 -19.45 -12.25 14.92
CA ALA A 243 -20.16 -12.61 13.69
C ALA A 243 -21.54 -11.94 13.54
N GLY A 244 -22.15 -11.51 14.65
CA GLY A 244 -23.44 -10.83 14.71
C GLY A 244 -23.35 -9.32 14.89
N ALA A 245 -22.16 -8.78 15.16
CA ALA A 245 -21.97 -7.35 15.32
C ALA A 245 -22.14 -6.62 13.98
N GLU A 246 -22.83 -5.47 14.00
CA GLU A 246 -22.91 -4.62 12.81
C GLU A 246 -21.52 -4.06 12.47
N LEU A 247 -20.78 -3.59 13.48
CA LEU A 247 -19.41 -3.11 13.35
C LEU A 247 -18.56 -3.69 14.48
N ALA A 248 -17.34 -4.11 14.17
CA ALA A 248 -16.35 -4.50 15.16
C ALA A 248 -14.95 -4.09 14.71
N VAL A 249 -14.18 -3.56 15.65
CA VAL A 249 -12.77 -3.22 15.48
C VAL A 249 -11.92 -4.39 15.98
N LEU A 250 -10.90 -4.75 15.21
CA LEU A 250 -9.95 -5.81 15.54
C LEU A 250 -8.55 -5.20 15.55
N SER A 251 -7.84 -5.24 16.68
CA SER A 251 -6.44 -4.77 16.73
C SER A 251 -5.52 -5.75 16.00
N GLN A 252 -4.79 -5.24 15.01
CA GLN A 252 -3.95 -6.03 14.10
C GLN A 252 -2.53 -5.44 13.97
N PRO A 253 -1.80 -5.24 15.09
CA PRO A 253 -0.49 -4.63 15.07
C PRO A 253 0.51 -5.48 14.28
N GLY A 254 1.48 -4.80 13.66
CA GLY A 254 2.60 -5.42 12.96
C GLY A 254 2.99 -4.70 11.68
N HIS A 255 2.03 -4.28 10.85
CA HIS A 255 2.31 -3.35 9.75
C HIS A 255 2.79 -2.01 10.31
N THR A 256 1.93 -1.37 11.11
CA THR A 256 2.30 -0.35 12.09
C THR A 256 2.03 -0.87 13.52
N ALA A 257 2.44 -0.11 14.54
CA ALA A 257 2.25 -0.52 15.93
C ALA A 257 0.78 -0.51 16.36
N GLY A 258 -0.04 0.37 15.76
CA GLY A 258 -1.45 0.59 16.04
C GLY A 258 -2.39 0.23 14.89
N SER A 259 -1.95 -0.62 13.94
CA SER A 259 -2.80 -1.11 12.85
C SER A 259 -4.07 -1.81 13.37
N MET A 260 -5.20 -1.55 12.72
CA MET A 260 -6.51 -2.16 13.04
C MET A 260 -7.27 -2.54 11.77
N CYS A 261 -8.13 -3.55 11.89
CA CYS A 261 -9.13 -3.87 10.90
C CYS A 261 -10.53 -3.48 11.38
N LEU A 262 -11.41 -3.14 10.44
CA LEU A 262 -12.85 -2.94 10.70
C LEU A 262 -13.64 -4.08 10.03
N LEU A 263 -14.48 -4.76 10.81
CA LEU A 263 -15.43 -5.73 10.31
C LEU A 263 -16.83 -5.08 10.26
N TYR A 264 -17.49 -5.17 9.10
CA TYR A 264 -18.87 -4.73 8.92
C TYR A 264 -19.78 -5.92 8.59
N ARG A 265 -20.79 -6.14 9.43
CA ARG A 265 -21.84 -7.19 9.34
C ARG A 265 -21.31 -8.62 9.16
N GLY A 266 -20.09 -8.91 9.60
CA GLY A 266 -19.44 -10.20 9.34
C GLY A 266 -19.29 -10.52 7.85
N ARG A 267 -19.24 -9.48 6.99
CA ARG A 267 -19.22 -9.63 5.52
C ARG A 267 -18.08 -8.86 4.88
N PHE A 268 -17.74 -7.68 5.38
CA PHE A 268 -16.65 -6.85 4.84
C PHE A 268 -15.57 -6.65 5.88
N LEU A 269 -14.35 -7.10 5.58
CA LEU A 269 -13.17 -6.86 6.40
C LEU A 269 -12.29 -5.81 5.72
N PHE A 270 -12.28 -4.61 6.29
CA PHE A 270 -11.38 -3.53 5.89
C PHE A 270 -10.06 -3.68 6.65
N THR A 271 -8.95 -3.80 5.92
CA THR A 271 -7.68 -4.26 6.51
C THR A 271 -6.58 -3.22 6.55
N GLY A 272 -6.80 -2.04 5.98
CA GLY A 272 -5.70 -1.10 5.74
C GLY A 272 -4.60 -1.82 4.95
N ASP A 273 -3.36 -1.74 5.44
CA ASP A 273 -2.21 -2.45 4.86
C ASP A 273 -1.86 -3.75 5.63
N HIS A 274 -2.75 -4.21 6.51
CA HIS A 274 -2.53 -5.44 7.28
C HIS A 274 -2.54 -6.70 6.40
N LEU A 275 -3.50 -6.80 5.49
CA LEU A 275 -3.72 -7.94 4.58
C LEU A 275 -4.29 -7.45 3.25
N ALA A 276 -3.90 -8.04 2.14
CA ALA A 276 -4.48 -7.81 0.82
C ALA A 276 -4.54 -9.13 0.02
N TYR A 277 -5.15 -9.11 -1.16
CA TYR A 277 -5.12 -10.25 -2.05
C TYR A 277 -3.97 -10.16 -3.05
N SER A 278 -3.34 -11.31 -3.32
CA SER A 278 -2.45 -11.47 -4.47
C SER A 278 -3.09 -12.44 -5.45
N ARG A 279 -3.50 -11.94 -6.62
CA ARG A 279 -3.96 -12.81 -7.72
C ARG A 279 -2.87 -13.77 -8.19
N ARG A 280 -1.60 -13.38 -8.06
CA ARG A 280 -0.44 -14.21 -8.38
C ARG A 280 -0.37 -15.45 -7.51
N LEU A 281 -0.47 -15.26 -6.19
CA LEU A 281 -0.50 -16.35 -5.19
C LEU A 281 -1.85 -17.08 -5.18
N GLY A 282 -2.93 -16.41 -5.61
CA GLY A 282 -4.29 -16.93 -5.51
C GLY A 282 -4.79 -17.04 -4.08
N GLN A 283 -4.30 -16.18 -3.18
CA GLN A 283 -4.66 -16.16 -1.75
C GLN A 283 -4.42 -14.77 -1.14
N ILE A 284 -4.90 -14.62 0.09
CA ILE A 284 -4.59 -13.47 0.95
C ILE A 284 -3.09 -13.48 1.31
N MET A 285 -2.50 -12.30 1.43
CA MET A 285 -1.10 -12.07 1.77
C MET A 285 -0.93 -10.79 2.60
N ALA A 286 0.25 -10.61 3.17
CA ALA A 286 0.68 -9.38 3.84
C ALA A 286 1.89 -8.78 3.13
N PHE A 287 2.02 -7.45 3.18
CA PHE A 287 3.06 -6.72 2.48
C PHE A 287 4.42 -6.77 3.19
N ARG A 288 5.19 -7.84 2.97
CA ARG A 288 6.49 -7.98 3.66
C ARG A 288 7.45 -6.83 3.42
N LEU A 289 7.50 -6.28 2.21
CA LEU A 289 8.35 -5.14 1.87
C LEU A 289 7.87 -3.83 2.54
N GLN A 290 6.57 -3.73 2.84
CA GLN A 290 5.94 -2.57 3.46
C GLN A 290 5.59 -2.78 4.94
N CYS A 291 6.15 -3.80 5.60
CA CYS A 291 5.97 -4.00 7.04
C CYS A 291 6.88 -3.03 7.81
N TRP A 292 6.31 -2.01 8.45
CA TRP A 292 7.06 -0.92 9.11
C TRP A 292 7.45 -1.21 10.55
N HIS A 293 6.67 -2.03 11.26
CA HIS A 293 6.84 -2.26 12.69
C HIS A 293 7.47 -3.62 13.00
N ASP A 294 6.76 -4.73 12.77
CA ASP A 294 7.22 -6.06 13.18
C ASP A 294 6.44 -7.16 12.44
N TRP A 295 7.15 -7.95 11.63
CA TRP A 295 6.56 -9.00 10.81
C TRP A 295 6.05 -10.18 11.64
N GLU A 296 6.76 -10.56 12.69
CA GLU A 296 6.37 -11.63 13.60
C GLU A 296 5.10 -11.23 14.37
N ARG A 297 5.00 -9.97 14.79
CA ARG A 297 3.78 -9.41 15.41
C ARG A 297 2.62 -9.40 14.41
N GLN A 298 2.86 -9.01 13.15
CA GLN A 298 1.83 -9.05 12.10
C GLN A 298 1.35 -10.48 11.87
N THR A 299 2.28 -11.44 11.78
CA THR A 299 1.97 -12.87 11.64
C THR A 299 1.15 -13.37 12.83
N GLY A 300 1.51 -12.98 14.06
CA GLY A 300 0.74 -13.27 15.26
C GLY A 300 -0.68 -12.69 15.22
N SER A 301 -0.85 -11.49 14.67
CA SER A 301 -2.15 -10.85 14.45
C SER A 301 -3.03 -11.64 13.46
N VAL A 302 -2.47 -12.08 12.33
CA VAL A 302 -3.19 -12.95 11.38
C VAL A 302 -3.52 -14.32 11.99
N ARG A 303 -2.65 -14.90 12.83
CA ARG A 303 -2.95 -16.13 13.59
C ARG A 303 -4.17 -15.96 14.50
N ARG A 304 -4.33 -14.81 15.15
CA ARG A 304 -5.52 -14.54 15.97
C ARG A 304 -6.79 -14.47 15.13
N LEU A 305 -6.75 -13.80 13.96
CA LEU A 305 -7.87 -13.81 13.02
C LEU A 305 -8.22 -15.23 12.58
N ALA A 306 -7.22 -16.05 12.27
CA ALA A 306 -7.42 -17.45 11.90
C ALA A 306 -8.07 -18.25 13.05
N ALA A 307 -7.63 -18.06 14.28
CA ALA A 307 -8.21 -18.72 15.46
C ALA A 307 -9.68 -18.31 15.68
N LEU A 308 -10.02 -17.01 15.56
CA LEU A 308 -11.41 -16.53 15.64
C LEU A 308 -12.28 -17.16 14.53
N ALA A 309 -11.75 -17.31 13.31
CA ALA A 309 -12.48 -17.95 12.22
C ALA A 309 -12.65 -19.46 12.44
N GLN A 310 -11.63 -20.14 12.94
CA GLN A 310 -11.71 -21.56 13.29
C GLN A 310 -12.74 -21.83 14.40
N ALA A 311 -12.83 -20.92 15.38
CA ALA A 311 -13.84 -20.97 16.44
C ALA A 311 -15.26 -20.59 15.99
N GLY A 312 -15.45 -20.19 14.73
CA GLY A 312 -16.75 -19.79 14.19
C GLY A 312 -17.16 -18.34 14.48
N HIS A 313 -16.26 -17.54 15.06
CA HIS A 313 -16.52 -16.17 15.50
C HIS A 313 -16.25 -15.12 14.41
N LEU A 314 -15.28 -15.38 13.52
CA LEU A 314 -14.95 -14.49 12.40
C LEU A 314 -15.34 -15.12 11.06
N ARG A 315 -16.01 -14.31 10.24
CA ARG A 315 -16.26 -14.60 8.82
C ARG A 315 -16.30 -13.29 8.03
N PHE A 316 -15.96 -13.36 6.75
CA PHE A 316 -16.17 -12.27 5.80
C PHE A 316 -16.27 -12.82 4.37
N ALA A 317 -16.99 -12.10 3.51
CA ALA A 317 -17.04 -12.34 2.06
C ALA A 317 -16.05 -11.44 1.32
N TRP A 318 -15.81 -10.23 1.82
CA TRP A 318 -14.98 -9.22 1.18
C TRP A 318 -13.75 -8.89 2.03
N LEU A 319 -12.58 -8.92 1.39
CA LEU A 319 -11.33 -8.37 1.89
C LEU A 319 -11.05 -7.05 1.15
N LEU A 320 -10.98 -5.94 1.90
CA LEU A 320 -10.91 -4.58 1.37
C LEU A 320 -9.70 -3.81 1.98
N PRO A 321 -8.50 -3.96 1.42
CA PRO A 321 -7.32 -3.24 1.89
C PRO A 321 -7.23 -1.79 1.40
N SER A 322 -6.39 -0.96 2.02
CA SER A 322 -6.01 0.33 1.45
C SER A 322 -5.10 0.18 0.25
N HIS A 323 -4.07 -0.68 0.34
CA HIS A 323 -3.18 -1.01 -0.76
C HIS A 323 -3.35 -2.47 -1.24
N GLY A 324 -2.94 -2.76 -2.46
CA GLY A 324 -3.11 -4.09 -3.07
C GLY A 324 -4.52 -4.33 -3.62
N GLU A 325 -4.87 -5.61 -3.80
CA GLU A 325 -6.08 -6.00 -4.53
C GLU A 325 -7.21 -6.41 -3.58
N TRP A 326 -8.43 -6.06 -3.96
CA TRP A 326 -9.64 -6.55 -3.30
C TRP A 326 -9.83 -8.04 -3.59
N HIS A 327 -10.53 -8.73 -2.69
CA HIS A 327 -10.96 -10.10 -2.95
C HIS A 327 -12.32 -10.38 -2.36
N ARG A 328 -13.15 -11.06 -3.15
CA ARG A 328 -14.41 -11.62 -2.72
C ARG A 328 -14.25 -13.13 -2.64
N LEU A 329 -14.42 -13.69 -1.44
CA LEU A 329 -14.50 -15.12 -1.21
C LEU A 329 -15.79 -15.67 -1.85
N ASP A 330 -15.79 -16.95 -2.20
CA ASP A 330 -16.96 -17.61 -2.74
C ASP A 330 -18.13 -17.61 -1.73
N GLY A 331 -19.35 -17.37 -2.22
CA GLY A 331 -20.56 -17.27 -1.39
C GLY A 331 -20.62 -15.98 -0.55
N ASP A 332 -21.28 -16.04 0.62
CA ASP A 332 -21.39 -14.93 1.57
C ASP A 332 -20.30 -14.97 2.67
N GLY A 333 -19.27 -15.80 2.48
CA GLY A 333 -18.20 -16.03 3.46
C GLY A 333 -18.68 -16.84 4.67
N CYS A 334 -18.09 -18.02 4.88
CA CYS A 334 -18.30 -18.80 6.09
C CYS A 334 -17.02 -18.86 6.93
N ALA A 335 -17.17 -19.11 8.23
CA ALA A 335 -16.03 -19.17 9.15
C ALA A 335 -15.00 -20.26 8.76
N PRO A 336 -15.40 -21.47 8.30
CA PRO A 336 -14.45 -22.45 7.78
C PRO A 336 -13.66 -22.00 6.54
N ALA A 337 -14.31 -21.35 5.57
CA ALA A 337 -13.61 -20.81 4.39
C ALA A 337 -12.64 -19.70 4.79
N THR A 338 -13.09 -18.79 5.67
CA THR A 338 -12.27 -17.71 6.23
C THR A 338 -11.04 -18.27 6.96
N ALA A 339 -11.23 -19.27 7.81
CA ALA A 339 -10.15 -19.97 8.49
C ALA A 339 -9.18 -20.63 7.51
N GLY A 340 -9.69 -21.28 6.46
CA GLY A 340 -8.89 -21.86 5.40
C GLY A 340 -7.99 -20.85 4.68
N GLU A 341 -8.53 -19.69 4.29
CA GLU A 341 -7.76 -18.59 3.68
C GLU A 341 -6.68 -18.05 4.63
N LEU A 342 -7.07 -17.75 5.88
CA LEU A 342 -6.15 -17.16 6.86
C LEU A 342 -5.04 -18.14 7.28
N ASN A 343 -5.34 -19.44 7.41
CA ASN A 343 -4.33 -20.45 7.69
C ASN A 343 -3.28 -20.58 6.59
N ARG A 344 -3.70 -20.54 5.31
CA ARG A 344 -2.75 -20.53 4.18
C ARG A 344 -1.90 -19.25 4.18
N THR A 345 -2.51 -18.13 4.55
CA THR A 345 -1.83 -16.84 4.71
C THR A 345 -0.76 -16.92 5.79
N VAL A 346 -1.10 -17.40 6.99
CA VAL A 346 -0.15 -17.59 8.11
C VAL A 346 1.00 -18.50 7.68
N ALA A 347 0.71 -19.67 7.09
CA ALA A 347 1.73 -20.60 6.66
C ALA A 347 2.69 -19.97 5.64
N TRP A 348 2.18 -19.12 4.74
CA TRP A 348 3.01 -18.34 3.82
C TRP A 348 3.83 -17.27 4.55
N MET A 349 3.23 -16.53 5.48
CA MET A 349 3.92 -15.48 6.24
C MET A 349 5.08 -16.03 7.10
N GLU A 350 4.91 -17.21 7.69
CA GLU A 350 5.92 -17.90 8.51
C GLU A 350 7.19 -18.28 7.74
N ARG A 351 7.11 -18.40 6.41
CA ARG A 351 8.27 -18.66 5.54
C ARG A 351 9.05 -17.38 5.18
N GLN A 352 8.46 -16.21 5.42
CA GLN A 352 9.07 -14.94 5.06
C GLN A 352 10.09 -14.51 6.12
N ALA A 353 11.06 -13.69 5.70
CA ALA A 353 12.14 -13.24 6.58
C ALA A 353 11.60 -12.41 7.77
N PRO A 354 12.13 -12.56 8.99
CA PRO A 354 11.69 -11.79 10.16
C PRO A 354 12.05 -10.30 10.10
N GLY A 355 11.50 -9.50 11.01
CA GLY A 355 11.77 -8.08 11.19
C GLY A 355 11.00 -7.16 10.25
N HIS A 356 11.38 -5.89 10.18
CA HIS A 356 10.64 -4.84 9.46
C HIS A 356 11.52 -4.07 8.48
N VAL A 357 10.90 -3.18 7.71
CA VAL A 357 11.57 -2.23 6.82
C VAL A 357 11.35 -0.82 7.37
N PRO A 358 12.35 -0.18 7.99
CA PRO A 358 12.15 1.17 8.51
C PRO A 358 11.75 2.15 7.41
N LEU A 359 10.79 3.04 7.67
CA LEU A 359 10.41 4.11 6.74
C LEU A 359 11.62 4.95 6.30
N ALA A 360 12.57 5.20 7.20
CA ALA A 360 13.83 5.89 6.91
C ALA A 360 14.72 5.19 5.85
N ARG A 361 14.46 3.91 5.57
CA ARG A 361 15.11 3.10 4.51
C ARG A 361 14.21 2.98 3.28
N PHE A 362 12.90 2.79 3.49
CA PHE A 362 11.94 2.65 2.40
C PHE A 362 11.75 3.95 1.61
N ILE A 363 11.59 5.09 2.29
CA ILE A 363 11.34 6.40 1.65
C ILE A 363 12.48 6.76 0.68
N PRO A 364 13.77 6.70 1.06
CA PRO A 364 14.83 6.98 0.10
C PRO A 364 14.88 6.00 -1.08
N TRP A 365 14.55 4.73 -0.85
CA TRP A 365 14.46 3.72 -1.92
C TRP A 365 13.37 4.10 -2.93
N VAL A 366 12.13 4.34 -2.48
CA VAL A 366 11.03 4.69 -3.39
C VAL A 366 11.25 6.05 -4.08
N GLN A 367 11.76 7.06 -3.36
CA GLN A 367 12.06 8.36 -3.94
C GLN A 367 13.16 8.28 -5.01
N SER A 368 14.17 7.41 -4.82
CA SER A 368 15.23 7.22 -5.81
C SER A 368 14.70 6.66 -7.13
N ARG A 369 13.64 5.85 -7.08
CA ARG A 369 12.98 5.23 -8.24
C ARG A 369 11.94 6.16 -8.88
N ALA A 370 11.13 6.83 -8.07
CA ALA A 370 10.10 7.75 -8.53
C ALA A 370 10.67 9.04 -9.13
N ARG A 371 11.86 9.47 -8.69
CA ARG A 371 12.54 10.69 -9.16
C ARG A 371 13.97 10.36 -9.61
N PRO A 372 14.16 9.61 -10.72
CA PRO A 372 15.47 9.07 -11.10
C PRO A 372 16.51 10.15 -11.45
N ARG A 373 16.07 11.36 -11.82
CA ARG A 373 16.92 12.53 -12.09
C ARG A 373 17.17 13.41 -10.85
N GLY A 374 16.70 13.01 -9.66
CA GLY A 374 16.90 13.75 -8.41
C GLY A 374 18.33 13.60 -7.87
N ARG A 375 18.72 14.52 -6.96
CA ARG A 375 20.02 14.46 -6.25
C ARG A 375 20.16 13.16 -5.45
N LEU A 376 19.11 12.79 -4.71
CA LEU A 376 19.06 11.54 -3.94
C LEU A 376 19.28 10.33 -4.84
N ALA A 377 18.55 10.24 -5.96
CA ALA A 377 18.65 9.12 -6.89
C ALA A 377 20.07 8.99 -7.49
N ARG A 378 20.71 10.12 -7.84
CA ARG A 378 22.10 10.12 -8.29
C ARG A 378 23.06 9.62 -7.21
N ALA A 379 22.89 10.06 -5.96
CA ALA A 379 23.72 9.59 -4.85
C ALA A 379 23.53 8.08 -4.59
N VAL A 380 22.28 7.61 -4.62
CA VAL A 380 21.96 6.17 -4.46
C VAL A 380 22.62 5.33 -5.56
N ARG A 381 22.58 5.78 -6.83
CA ARG A 381 23.24 5.09 -7.95
C ARG A 381 24.76 5.20 -7.93
N ALA A 382 25.33 6.32 -7.51
CA ALA A 382 26.78 6.46 -7.37
C ALA A 382 27.36 5.40 -6.42
N ILE A 383 26.62 5.05 -5.37
CA ILE A 383 26.97 3.96 -4.46
C ILE A 383 26.51 2.60 -5.02
N GLY A 384 25.31 2.52 -5.60
CA GLY A 384 24.67 1.29 -6.06
C GLY A 384 25.21 0.67 -7.34
N GLY A 385 25.86 1.47 -8.19
CA GLY A 385 26.09 1.17 -9.60
C GLY A 385 24.89 1.54 -10.48
N GLU A 386 24.97 1.20 -11.76
CA GLU A 386 23.93 1.51 -12.75
C GLU A 386 22.98 0.31 -13.00
N GLY A 387 21.81 0.61 -13.55
CA GLY A 387 20.80 -0.36 -13.99
C GLY A 387 19.85 -0.88 -12.89
N PRO A 388 19.01 -1.88 -13.22
CA PRO A 388 18.06 -2.50 -12.27
C PRO A 388 18.75 -3.06 -11.02
N GLY A 389 18.09 -2.95 -9.86
CA GLY A 389 18.56 -3.45 -8.57
C GLY A 389 19.63 -2.59 -7.88
N SER A 390 20.08 -1.51 -8.50
CA SER A 390 21.16 -0.64 -7.97
C SER A 390 20.85 -0.02 -6.60
N GLU A 391 19.58 0.16 -6.28
CA GLU A 391 19.08 0.82 -5.08
C GLU A 391 18.79 -0.17 -3.93
N ALA A 392 18.91 -1.48 -4.18
CA ALA A 392 18.56 -2.51 -3.19
C ALA A 392 19.42 -2.43 -1.91
N TRP A 393 20.63 -1.86 -1.98
CA TRP A 393 21.50 -1.68 -0.82
C TRP A 393 20.93 -0.71 0.22
N VAL A 394 20.03 0.19 -0.19
CA VAL A 394 19.33 1.13 0.69
C VAL A 394 18.44 0.37 1.68
N LEU A 395 17.87 -0.76 1.25
CA LEU A 395 16.97 -1.58 2.05
C LEU A 395 17.73 -2.56 2.98
N PRO A 396 17.10 -2.98 4.09
CA PRO A 396 17.60 -4.06 4.94
C PRO A 396 17.81 -5.35 4.14
N ARG A 397 18.82 -6.16 4.51
CA ARG A 397 19.15 -7.42 3.84
C ARG A 397 17.92 -8.34 3.67
N ALA A 398 17.11 -8.44 4.71
CA ALA A 398 15.89 -9.26 4.72
C ALA A 398 14.85 -8.84 3.67
N ALA A 399 14.80 -7.56 3.28
CA ALA A 399 13.78 -7.03 2.37
C ALA A 399 14.18 -7.08 0.89
N ARG A 400 15.47 -7.25 0.58
CA ARG A 400 15.98 -7.20 -0.80
C ARG A 400 15.42 -8.29 -1.71
N PRO A 401 15.23 -9.54 -1.27
CA PRO A 401 14.67 -10.60 -2.13
C PRO A 401 13.26 -10.34 -2.65
N TYR A 402 12.50 -9.45 -2.01
CA TYR A 402 11.15 -9.08 -2.41
C TYR A 402 11.11 -8.06 -3.57
N LEU A 403 12.27 -7.58 -4.03
CA LEU A 403 12.35 -6.69 -5.18
C LEU A 403 12.29 -7.49 -6.50
N PRO A 404 11.47 -7.07 -7.49
CA PRO A 404 11.46 -7.69 -8.83
C PRO A 404 12.78 -7.59 -9.59
N ASP A 405 13.64 -6.64 -9.22
CA ASP A 405 14.97 -6.45 -9.79
C ASP A 405 16.10 -6.75 -8.79
N HIS A 406 15.88 -7.63 -7.81
CA HIS A 406 16.93 -7.96 -6.85
C HIS A 406 18.13 -8.66 -7.52
N ARG A 407 19.28 -8.00 -7.46
CA ARG A 407 20.57 -8.46 -8.00
C ARG A 407 21.60 -8.59 -6.87
N PRO A 408 21.73 -9.76 -6.20
CA PRO A 408 22.59 -9.92 -5.03
C PRO A 408 24.06 -9.55 -5.31
N GLU A 409 24.54 -9.79 -6.53
CA GLU A 409 25.87 -9.43 -7.01
C GLU A 409 26.15 -7.92 -7.00
N LYS A 410 25.11 -7.07 -7.07
CA LYS A 410 25.27 -5.60 -6.99
C LYS A 410 25.33 -5.09 -5.55
N VAL A 411 24.80 -5.84 -4.59
CA VAL A 411 24.57 -5.36 -3.23
C VAL A 411 25.86 -5.28 -2.43
N ASN A 412 26.70 -6.32 -2.45
CA ASN A 412 27.95 -6.33 -1.67
C ASN A 412 28.92 -5.23 -2.08
N PRO A 413 29.20 -5.00 -3.39
CA PRO A 413 30.02 -3.87 -3.82
C PRO A 413 29.45 -2.52 -3.40
N ALA A 414 28.11 -2.36 -3.44
CA ALA A 414 27.46 -1.12 -3.03
C ALA A 414 27.63 -0.86 -1.52
N LEU A 415 27.49 -1.89 -0.68
CA LEU A 415 27.72 -1.76 0.76
C LEU A 415 29.18 -1.41 1.08
N MET A 416 30.15 -1.99 0.37
CA MET A 416 31.56 -1.61 0.52
C MET A 416 31.80 -0.13 0.17
N ARG A 417 31.24 0.33 -0.96
CA ARG A 417 31.33 1.76 -1.35
C ARG A 417 30.65 2.67 -0.35
N ALA A 418 29.49 2.29 0.18
CA ALA A 418 28.79 3.04 1.22
C ALA A 418 29.62 3.16 2.50
N SER A 419 30.22 2.07 2.96
CA SER A 419 31.09 2.04 4.15
C SER A 419 32.34 2.90 3.96
N LEU A 420 32.99 2.84 2.78
CA LEU A 420 34.13 3.68 2.46
C LEU A 420 33.74 5.16 2.46
N ALA A 421 32.63 5.53 1.81
CA ALA A 421 32.14 6.91 1.79
C ALA A 421 31.82 7.43 3.20
N ALA A 422 31.21 6.60 4.04
CA ALA A 422 30.92 6.96 5.44
C ALA A 422 32.21 7.14 6.26
N ALA A 423 33.18 6.23 6.12
CA ALA A 423 34.48 6.34 6.79
C ALA A 423 35.24 7.61 6.35
N SER A 424 35.25 7.92 5.06
CA SER A 424 35.85 9.16 4.54
C SER A 424 35.16 10.41 5.09
N ALA A 425 33.83 10.42 5.17
CA ALA A 425 33.07 11.55 5.70
C ALA A 425 33.34 11.77 7.21
N LEU A 426 33.38 10.70 8.00
CA LEU A 426 33.73 10.74 9.42
C LEU A 426 35.18 11.24 9.62
N GLY A 427 36.12 10.75 8.81
CA GLY A 427 37.51 11.21 8.83
C GLY A 427 37.62 12.71 8.54
N ALA A 428 36.94 13.20 7.49
CA ALA A 428 36.92 14.62 7.15
C ALA A 428 36.30 15.47 8.26
N ALA A 429 35.19 15.04 8.86
CA ALA A 429 34.57 15.73 9.99
C ALA A 429 35.51 15.80 11.21
N ALA A 430 36.18 14.68 11.53
CA ALA A 430 37.17 14.64 12.60
C ALA A 430 38.35 15.60 12.34
N SER A 431 38.83 15.68 11.08
CA SER A 431 39.87 16.63 10.69
C SER A 431 39.42 18.08 10.86
N VAL A 432 38.18 18.42 10.48
CA VAL A 432 37.63 19.78 10.66
C VAL A 432 37.53 20.14 12.14
N VAL A 433 37.01 19.24 12.98
CA VAL A 433 36.93 19.45 14.44
C VAL A 433 38.32 19.63 15.04
N TRP A 434 39.30 18.81 14.62
CA TRP A 434 40.69 18.93 15.06
C TRP A 434 41.32 20.27 14.67
N LEU A 435 41.13 20.72 13.43
CA LEU A 435 41.62 22.03 12.96
C LEU A 435 40.97 23.18 13.73
N ALA A 436 39.66 23.12 13.98
CA ALA A 436 38.94 24.12 14.77
C ALA A 436 39.46 24.17 16.22
N ALA A 437 39.66 23.02 16.86
CA ALA A 437 40.21 22.94 18.22
C ALA A 437 41.62 23.54 18.31
N ARG A 438 42.48 23.28 17.31
CA ARG A 438 43.82 23.90 17.24
C ARG A 438 43.76 25.40 17.04
N ALA A 439 42.86 25.90 16.21
CA ALA A 439 42.67 27.34 16.01
C ALA A 439 42.23 28.03 17.30
N VAL A 440 41.26 27.46 18.03
CA VAL A 440 40.83 27.98 19.35
C VAL A 440 41.98 27.96 20.36
N GLY A 441 42.72 26.85 20.45
CA GLY A 441 43.88 26.75 21.34
C GLY A 441 44.97 27.78 21.03
N ALA A 442 45.19 28.09 19.75
CA ALA A 442 46.14 29.14 19.33
C ALA A 442 45.65 30.55 19.70
N VAL A 443 44.34 30.81 19.67
CA VAL A 443 43.75 32.09 20.10
C VAL A 443 43.81 32.25 21.61
N VAL A 444 43.50 31.19 22.38
CA VAL A 444 43.57 31.20 23.85
C VAL A 444 45.01 31.45 24.33
N LYS A 445 46.01 30.82 23.70
CA LYS A 445 47.44 31.04 24.02
C LYS A 445 47.96 32.43 23.63
N ARG A 446 47.21 33.23 22.87
CA ARG A 446 47.60 34.58 22.43
C ARG A 446 46.89 35.70 23.20
N ARG A 447 46.06 35.39 24.20
CA ARG A 447 45.56 36.39 25.15
C ARG A 447 46.63 36.59 26.25
N PRO A 448 47.15 37.81 26.44
CA PRO A 448 48.18 38.11 27.44
C PRO A 448 47.69 37.93 28.87
#